data_AF-A0A538AZW4-F1
#
_entry.id   AF-A0A538AZW4-F1
#
_cell.length_a   1.000
_cell.length_b   1.000
_cell.length_c   1.000
_cell.angle_alpha   90.00
_cell.angle_beta   90.00
_cell.angle_gamma   90.00
#
_symmetry.space_group_name_H-M   'P 1'
#
loop_
_entity.id
_entity.type
_entity.pdbx_description
1 polymer ?
#
loop_
_entity_poly.entity_id
_entity_poly.type
_entity_poly.pdbx_seq_one_letter_code
_entity_poly.pdbx_strand_id
1 'polypeptide(L)'
;MPILALGVSYRRAPVELLERLAFTAEDLPKSYRRLLDMEAVTEGVLLSTCNRVEVYAEVSSYHPGFLDLKRFLAESREVSPEEFAEPLCAH
;
A
#
# COMPACT_ATOMS: atom_id res chain seq x y z
N MET A 1 -10.31 11.64 12.21
CA MET A 1 -9.39 11.69 11.08
C MET A 1 -8.14 10.87 11.42
N PRO A 2 -8.25 9.52 11.47
CA PRO A 2 -7.07 8.68 11.62
C PRO A 2 -6.30 8.62 10.29
N ILE A 3 -4.98 8.79 10.37
CA ILE A 3 -4.08 8.48 9.26
C ILE A 3 -3.57 7.07 9.50
N LEU A 4 -3.70 6.21 8.48
CA LEU A 4 -3.16 4.86 8.48
C LEU A 4 -1.96 4.82 7.54
N ALA A 5 -0.82 4.34 8.02
CA ALA A 5 0.33 4.02 7.19
C ALA A 5 0.44 2.50 7.04
N LEU A 6 0.36 2.00 5.81
CA LEU A 6 0.42 0.58 5.50
C LEU A 6 1.49 0.32 4.44
N GLY A 7 2.40 -0.63 4.68
CA GLY A 7 3.37 -0.98 3.65
C GLY A 7 4.42 -2.00 4.06
N VAL A 8 5.38 -2.18 3.17
CA VAL A 8 6.52 -3.08 3.34
C VAL A 8 7.81 -2.28 3.26
N SER A 9 8.83 -2.73 4.01
CA SER A 9 10.17 -2.13 3.96
C SER A 9 11.25 -3.21 3.94
N TYR A 10 12.45 -2.82 3.51
CA TYR A 10 13.65 -3.67 3.47
C TYR A 10 14.02 -4.31 4.81
N ARG A 11 13.49 -3.79 5.93
CA ARG A 11 13.73 -4.34 7.26
C ARG A 11 12.96 -5.63 7.52
N ARG A 12 11.87 -5.88 6.80
CA ARG A 12 10.98 -7.03 7.01
C ARG A 12 10.73 -7.86 5.76
N ALA A 13 10.87 -7.28 4.58
CA ALA A 13 10.67 -7.94 3.30
C ALA A 13 12.00 -8.19 2.58
N PRO A 14 12.14 -9.32 1.87
CA PRO A 14 13.23 -9.52 0.93
C PRO A 14 13.11 -8.53 -0.25
N VAL A 15 14.23 -8.25 -0.92
CA VAL A 15 14.27 -7.24 -2.00
C VAL A 15 13.38 -7.63 -3.17
N GLU A 16 13.26 -8.93 -3.48
CA GLU A 16 12.43 -9.46 -4.56
C GLU A 16 10.95 -9.15 -4.35
N LEU A 17 10.49 -9.10 -3.08
CA LEU A 17 9.12 -8.72 -2.75
C LEU A 17 8.93 -7.20 -2.90
N LEU A 18 9.93 -6.39 -2.52
CA LEU A 18 9.89 -4.94 -2.70
C LEU A 18 9.85 -4.56 -4.18
N GLU A 19 10.66 -5.20 -5.02
CA GLU A 19 10.69 -4.95 -6.46
C GLU A 19 9.34 -5.24 -7.12
N ARG A 20 8.67 -6.33 -6.72
CA ARG A 20 7.34 -6.67 -7.23
C ARG A 20 6.26 -5.69 -6.78
N LEU A 21 6.38 -5.16 -5.56
CA LEU A 21 5.44 -4.18 -5.01
C LEU A 21 5.73 -2.75 -5.45
N ALA A 22 6.91 -2.46 -6.00
CA ALA A 22 7.31 -1.11 -6.38
C ALA A 22 6.44 -0.56 -7.52
N PHE A 23 6.14 0.73 -7.42
CA PHE A 23 5.46 1.49 -8.46
C PHE A 23 6.48 2.22 -9.33
N THR A 24 6.31 2.14 -10.65
CA THR A 24 7.02 2.99 -11.60
C THR A 24 6.39 4.38 -11.66
N ALA A 25 7.12 5.37 -12.20
CA ALA A 25 6.59 6.72 -12.40
C ALA A 25 5.35 6.74 -13.32
N GLU A 26 5.25 5.78 -14.24
CA GLU A 26 4.14 5.65 -15.19
C GLU A 26 2.90 5.01 -14.56
N ASP A 27 3.09 4.07 -13.62
CA ASP A 27 1.99 3.40 -12.90
C ASP A 27 1.36 4.30 -11.84
N LEU A 28 2.16 5.15 -11.19
CA LEU A 28 1.75 5.95 -10.03
C LEU A 28 0.44 6.74 -10.24
N PRO A 29 0.23 7.50 -11.34
CA PRO A 29 -1.01 8.26 -11.52
C PRO A 29 -2.26 7.38 -11.60
N LYS A 30 -2.16 6.20 -12.23
CA LYS A 30 -3.30 5.27 -12.35
C LYS A 30 -3.59 4.60 -11.02
N SER A 31 -2.57 4.11 -10.33
CA SER A 31 -2.71 3.51 -9.00
C SER A 31 -3.21 4.52 -7.98
N TYR A 32 -2.76 5.77 -8.05
CA TYR A 32 -3.22 6.82 -7.14
C TYR A 32 -4.70 7.13 -7.29
N ARG A 33 -5.23 7.22 -8.52
CA ARG A 33 -6.68 7.35 -8.73
C ARG A 33 -7.45 6.18 -8.12
N ARG A 34 -6.96 4.96 -8.35
CA ARG A 34 -7.58 3.75 -7.80
C ARG A 34 -7.59 3.71 -6.27
N LEU A 35 -6.60 4.31 -5.62
CA LEU A 35 -6.57 4.48 -4.16
C LEU A 35 -7.67 5.44 -3.69
N LEU A 36 -7.85 6.56 -4.39
CA LEU A 36 -8.87 7.56 -4.06
C LEU A 36 -10.31 7.12 -4.39
N ASP A 37 -10.48 6.13 -5.28
CA ASP A 37 -11.79 5.54 -5.58
C ASP A 37 -12.31 4.60 -4.47
N MET A 38 -11.52 4.37 -3.41
CA MET A 38 -11.87 3.46 -2.32
C MET A 38 -12.73 4.18 -1.29
N GLU A 39 -13.87 3.60 -0.94
CA GLU A 39 -14.85 4.20 -0.02
C GLU A 39 -14.26 4.60 1.33
N ALA A 40 -13.28 3.83 1.83
CA ALA A 40 -12.65 4.10 3.10
C ALA A 40 -11.60 5.23 3.06
N VAL A 41 -11.20 5.75 1.89
CA VAL A 41 -10.06 6.67 1.71
C VAL A 41 -10.53 8.05 1.23
N THR A 42 -10.16 9.11 1.93
CA THR A 42 -10.42 10.51 1.51
C THR A 42 -9.20 11.16 0.86
N GLU A 43 -8.03 10.94 1.44
CA GLU A 43 -6.74 11.44 0.96
C GLU A 43 -5.69 10.34 1.07
N GLY A 44 -4.65 10.41 0.23
CA GLY A 44 -3.55 9.46 0.34
C GLY A 44 -2.25 9.91 -0.29
N VAL A 45 -1.20 9.18 0.06
CA VAL A 45 0.16 9.28 -0.47
C VAL A 45 0.65 7.88 -0.79
N LEU A 46 1.17 7.70 -2.01
CA LEU A 46 1.91 6.50 -2.41
C LEU A 46 3.40 6.81 -2.35
N LEU A 47 4.13 6.08 -1.49
CA LEU A 47 5.58 6.17 -1.37
C LEU A 47 6.22 4.89 -1.89
N SER A 48 6.86 4.98 -3.05
CA SER A 48 7.58 3.87 -3.67
C SER A 48 9.05 4.26 -3.84
N THR A 49 9.94 3.53 -3.19
CA THR A 49 11.40 3.72 -3.25
C THR A 49 12.09 2.36 -3.30
N CYS A 50 13.40 2.32 -3.49
CA CYS A 50 14.18 1.08 -3.39
C CYS A 50 14.09 0.39 -2.01
N ASN A 51 13.71 1.11 -0.96
CA ASN A 51 13.75 0.60 0.42
C ASN A 51 12.38 0.30 1.01
N ARG A 52 11.30 0.81 0.41
CA ARG A 52 9.93 0.68 0.92
C ARG A 52 8.89 0.97 -0.14
N VAL A 53 7.75 0.33 0.05
CA VAL A 53 6.49 0.61 -0.64
C VAL A 53 5.42 0.79 0.43
N GLU A 54 4.91 2.01 0.54
CA GLU A 54 4.00 2.42 1.60
C GLU A 54 2.85 3.25 1.04
N VAL A 55 1.67 3.06 1.64
CA VAL A 55 0.47 3.86 1.42
C VAL A 55 0.13 4.54 2.73
N TYR A 56 0.06 5.86 2.70
CA TYR A 56 -0.47 6.66 3.79
C TYR A 56 -1.84 7.12 3.35
N ALA A 57 -2.87 6.89 4.15
CA ALA A 57 -4.21 7.33 3.81
C ALA A 57 -4.93 7.90 5.03
N GLU A 58 -5.68 8.97 4.82
CA GLU A 58 -6.76 9.29 5.73
C GLU A 58 -7.88 8.28 5.50
N VAL A 59 -8.29 7.59 6.57
CA VAL A 59 -9.34 6.56 6.49
C VAL A 59 -10.55 6.89 7.36
N SER A 60 -11.74 6.53 6.88
CA SER A 60 -13.00 6.72 7.64
C SER A 60 -13.03 5.88 8.92
N SER A 61 -12.37 4.72 8.91
CA SER A 61 -12.23 3.82 10.05
C SER A 61 -11.03 2.87 9.87
N TYR A 62 -10.39 2.48 10.97
CA TYR A 62 -9.14 1.70 10.93
C TYR A 62 -9.29 0.34 10.25
N HIS A 63 -10.26 -0.48 10.67
CA HIS A 63 -10.34 -1.87 10.21
C HIS A 63 -10.76 -1.99 8.72
N PRO A 64 -11.83 -1.32 8.26
CA PRO A 64 -12.14 -1.23 6.83
C PRO A 64 -10.99 -0.62 6.02
N GLY A 65 -10.39 0.48 6.49
CA GLY A 65 -9.26 1.13 5.83
C GLY A 65 -8.05 0.19 5.68
N PHE A 66 -7.71 -0.57 6.71
CA PHE A 66 -6.62 -1.55 6.65
C PHE A 66 -6.87 -2.63 5.59
N LEU A 67 -8.08 -3.21 5.56
CA LEU A 67 -8.44 -4.24 4.57
C LEU A 67 -8.40 -3.70 3.15
N ASP A 68 -8.90 -2.48 2.98
CA ASP A 68 -8.90 -1.75 1.73
C ASP A 68 -7.47 -1.50 1.25
N LEU A 69 -6.62 -0.87 2.05
CA LEU A 69 -5.23 -0.58 1.67
C LEU A 69 -4.42 -1.86 1.41
N LYS A 70 -4.65 -2.93 2.18
CA LYS A 70 -4.02 -4.23 1.96
C LYS A 70 -4.44 -4.82 0.61
N ARG A 71 -5.73 -4.76 0.27
CA ARG A 71 -6.26 -5.20 -1.02
C ARG A 71 -5.71 -4.36 -2.16
N PHE A 72 -5.62 -3.04 -1.98
CA PHE A 72 -5.03 -2.12 -2.93
C PHE A 72 -3.58 -2.48 -3.27
N LEU A 73 -2.74 -2.78 -2.27
CA LEU A 73 -1.35 -3.17 -2.50
C LEU A 73 -1.25 -4.50 -3.28
N ALA A 74 -2.07 -5.49 -2.92
CA ALA A 74 -2.10 -6.79 -3.60
C ALA A 74 -2.51 -6.64 -5.07
N GLU A 75 -3.64 -5.98 -5.33
CA GLU A 75 -4.22 -5.86 -6.66
C GLU A 75 -3.51 -4.85 -7.54
N SER A 76 -2.83 -3.85 -6.98
CA SER A 76 -2.04 -2.92 -7.79
C SER A 76 -0.86 -3.62 -8.44
N ARG A 77 -0.38 -4.72 -7.85
CA ARG A 77 0.88 -5.35 -8.23
C ARG A 77 0.81 -6.83 -8.54
N GLU A 78 -0.39 -7.40 -8.53
CA GLU A 78 -0.62 -8.83 -8.78
C GLU A 78 0.22 -9.72 -7.84
N VAL A 79 0.38 -9.25 -6.59
CA VAL A 79 1.05 -9.98 -5.52
C VAL A 79 -0.02 -10.49 -4.58
N SER A 80 0.02 -11.78 -4.22
CA SER A 80 -0.97 -12.35 -3.32
C SER A 80 -0.84 -11.70 -1.93
N PRO A 81 -1.96 -11.39 -1.24
CA PRO A 81 -1.92 -10.81 0.10
C PRO A 81 -1.13 -11.63 1.12
N GLU A 82 -1.02 -12.94 0.91
CA GLU A 82 -0.27 -13.88 1.74
C GLU A 82 1.24 -13.68 1.61
N GLU A 83 1.73 -13.30 0.42
CA GLU A 83 3.16 -13.13 0.16
C GLU A 83 3.78 -11.96 0.93
N PHE A 84 2.95 -10.97 1.31
CA PHE A 84 3.40 -9.83 2.09
C PHE A 84 2.68 -9.66 3.43
N ALA A 85 1.83 -10.61 3.86
CA ALA A 85 1.10 -10.51 5.12
C ALA A 85 2.01 -10.40 6.34
N GLU A 86 3.07 -11.23 6.40
CA GLU A 86 4.04 -11.24 7.50
C GLU A 86 4.95 -9.99 7.52
N PRO A 87 5.52 -9.51 6.39
CA PRO A 87 6.33 -8.30 6.39
C PRO A 87 5.53 -6.98 6.45
N LEU A 88 4.20 -7.03 6.31
CA LEU A 88 3.33 -5.85 6.34
C LEU A 88 3.44 -5.10 7.68
N CYS A 89 3.64 -3.79 7.60
CA CYS A 89 3.63 -2.86 8.73
C CYS A 89 2.38 -1.99 8.65
N ALA A 90 1.68 -1.84 9.77
CA ALA A 90 0.60 -0.89 9.93
C ALA A 90 0.91 0.03 11.12
N HIS A 91 0.79 1.34 10.92
CA HIS A 91 1.00 2.37 11.93
C HIS A 91 -0.16 3.37 11.95
#